data_AF-W0RF80-F1
#
_entry.id   AF-W0RF80-F1
#
_cell.length_a   1.000
_cell.length_b   1.000
_cell.length_c   1.000
_cell.angle_alpha   90.00
_cell.angle_beta   90.00
_cell.angle_gamma   90.00
#
_symmetry.space_group_name_H-M   'P 1'
#
loop_
_entity.id
_entity.type
_entity.pdbx_description
1 polymer ?
#
loop_
_entity_poly.entity_id
_entity_poly.type
_entity_poly.pdbx_seq_one_letter_code
_entity_poly.pdbx_strand_id
1 'polypeptide(L)'
;MPSVSEVDEIAAMPDPVARNRRITRCYHELSAAVAVRAAPGANWCTFATWASAQAGITIRGEDLERAADDVLGRAEVRAAVEGLARQLAADAGPLLATLREALGIDAATRRASAAVAAGNLKVFAEIGREFARWLAQPREATDAFCDALRAGEPPEGQRLLADAFRSYASACAATDDVARAEQLLLGNLLVGLHEQTRLQPEISAAMDAAFDAEAARAALLAALLPSPWRRARAWLARRLGRPLPLDVAADALCDAVRRELRVVLTETLMTIHLPGAVVRLGRDVRGAYPPELRAPSLPALRTLLSRVDHAPQGPAGSGAVDWSSLDQRMGFIAELFRCWHLRAELMAEP
;
A
#
# COMPACT_ATOMS: atom_id res chain seq x y z
N MET A 1 -23.89 2.33 12.81
CA MET A 1 -23.48 2.26 11.39
C MET A 1 -23.03 3.66 10.99
N PRO A 2 -21.83 3.82 10.41
CA PRO A 2 -21.28 5.13 10.10
C PRO A 2 -22.16 5.91 9.12
N SER A 3 -22.28 7.22 9.36
CA SER A 3 -23.02 8.13 8.47
C SER A 3 -22.10 8.82 7.46
N VAL A 4 -22.67 9.40 6.41
CA VAL A 4 -21.90 10.22 5.45
C VAL A 4 -21.24 11.42 6.15
N SER A 5 -21.94 12.08 7.10
CA SER A 5 -21.37 13.18 7.90
C SER A 5 -20.15 12.71 8.70
N GLU A 6 -20.24 11.54 9.32
CA GLU A 6 -19.12 10.99 10.10
C GLU A 6 -17.91 10.68 9.22
N VAL A 7 -18.12 10.14 8.01
CA VAL A 7 -17.03 9.93 7.05
C VAL A 7 -16.39 11.25 6.64
N ASP A 8 -17.20 12.27 6.33
CA ASP A 8 -16.72 13.60 5.94
C ASP A 8 -15.94 14.28 7.09
N GLU A 9 -16.41 14.14 8.34
CA GLU A 9 -15.73 14.61 9.56
C GLU A 9 -14.37 13.94 9.77
N ILE A 10 -14.30 12.61 9.63
CA ILE A 10 -13.04 11.86 9.73
C ILE A 10 -12.08 12.30 8.62
N ALA A 11 -12.56 12.42 7.38
CA ALA A 11 -11.73 12.84 6.24
C ALA A 11 -11.14 14.25 6.42
N ALA A 12 -11.86 15.15 7.09
CA ALA A 12 -11.42 16.51 7.37
C ALA A 12 -10.39 16.62 8.53
N MET A 13 -10.10 15.54 9.26
CA MET A 13 -9.15 15.57 10.37
C MET A 13 -7.73 15.89 9.89
N PRO A 14 -7.03 16.88 10.48
CA PRO A 14 -5.70 17.28 10.04
C PRO A 14 -4.60 16.28 10.44
N ASP A 15 -4.70 15.70 11.64
CA ASP A 15 -3.72 14.72 12.12
C ASP A 15 -3.90 13.37 11.41
N PRO A 16 -2.93 12.95 10.57
CA PRO A 16 -3.03 11.69 9.82
C PRO A 16 -3.06 10.45 10.73
N VAL A 17 -2.45 10.49 11.92
CA VAL A 17 -2.41 9.35 12.84
C VAL A 17 -3.78 9.15 13.49
N ALA A 18 -4.33 10.20 14.12
CA ALA A 18 -5.67 10.14 14.69
C ALA A 18 -6.73 9.86 13.62
N ARG A 19 -6.60 10.49 12.44
CA ARG A 19 -7.47 10.23 11.29
C ARG A 19 -7.45 8.77 10.87
N ASN A 20 -6.26 8.16 10.69
CA ASN A 20 -6.18 6.78 10.25
C ASN A 20 -6.83 5.81 11.24
N ARG A 21 -6.65 6.01 12.55
CA ARG A 21 -7.33 5.19 13.57
C ARG A 21 -8.85 5.24 13.42
N ARG A 22 -9.41 6.42 13.17
CA ARG A 22 -10.84 6.62 12.90
C ARG A 22 -11.27 5.99 11.57
N ILE A 23 -10.45 6.10 10.51
CA ILE A 23 -10.69 5.45 9.21
C ILE A 23 -10.76 3.92 9.38
N THR A 24 -9.77 3.31 10.02
CA THR A 24 -9.70 1.86 10.26
C THR A 24 -10.94 1.37 10.99
N ARG A 25 -11.33 2.05 12.08
CA ARG A 25 -12.55 1.72 12.82
C ARG A 25 -13.81 1.91 11.99
N CYS A 26 -13.91 3.00 11.22
CA CYS A 26 -15.06 3.24 10.35
C CYS A 26 -15.20 2.15 9.28
N TYR A 27 -14.10 1.66 8.71
CA TYR A 27 -14.14 0.52 7.78
C TYR A 27 -14.66 -0.76 8.46
N HIS A 28 -14.24 -1.03 9.70
CA HIS A 28 -14.75 -2.17 10.46
C HIS A 28 -16.27 -2.05 10.68
N GLU A 29 -16.76 -0.88 11.10
CA GLU A 29 -18.18 -0.65 11.32
C GLU A 29 -19.00 -0.69 10.01
N LEU A 30 -18.46 -0.21 8.90
CA LEU A 30 -19.05 -0.37 7.56
C LEU A 30 -19.08 -1.83 7.14
N SER A 31 -18.00 -2.59 7.37
CA SER A 31 -17.95 -4.02 7.07
C SER A 31 -19.02 -4.79 7.82
N ALA A 32 -19.17 -4.55 9.12
CA ALA A 32 -20.21 -5.18 9.94
C ALA A 32 -21.61 -4.85 9.40
N ALA A 33 -21.86 -3.59 9.01
CA ALA A 33 -23.15 -3.18 8.46
C ALA A 33 -23.44 -3.84 7.09
N VAL A 34 -22.44 -3.97 6.22
CA VAL A 34 -22.57 -4.71 4.96
C VAL A 34 -22.86 -6.18 5.22
N ALA A 35 -22.17 -6.83 6.17
CA ALA A 35 -22.39 -8.23 6.51
C ALA A 35 -23.81 -8.48 7.05
N VAL A 36 -24.36 -7.57 7.86
CA VAL A 36 -25.77 -7.61 8.30
C VAL A 36 -26.73 -7.50 7.11
N ARG A 37 -26.37 -6.71 6.09
CA ARG A 37 -27.21 -6.50 4.90
C ARG A 37 -27.13 -7.68 3.91
N ALA A 38 -25.93 -8.17 3.61
CA ALA A 38 -25.67 -9.10 2.52
C ALA A 38 -25.45 -10.56 2.94
N ALA A 39 -25.40 -10.87 4.24
CA ALA A 39 -25.05 -12.16 4.85
C ALA A 39 -23.52 -12.38 5.06
N PRO A 40 -23.12 -13.45 5.79
CA PRO A 40 -21.74 -13.68 6.21
C PRO A 40 -20.75 -13.79 5.04
N GLY A 41 -19.57 -13.21 5.22
CA GLY A 41 -18.48 -13.20 4.25
C GLY A 41 -17.73 -11.87 4.29
N ALA A 42 -16.43 -11.91 3.99
CA ALA A 42 -15.61 -10.73 3.88
C ALA A 42 -16.06 -9.90 2.66
N ASN A 43 -16.62 -8.73 2.93
CA ASN A 43 -16.86 -7.68 1.93
C ASN A 43 -15.61 -6.77 1.79
N TRP A 44 -15.60 -5.88 0.80
CA TRP A 44 -14.45 -4.99 0.55
C TRP A 44 -14.05 -4.16 1.78
N CYS A 45 -15.01 -3.64 2.57
CA CYS A 45 -14.69 -2.89 3.79
C CYS A 45 -13.95 -3.75 4.84
N THR A 46 -14.15 -5.06 4.82
CA THR A 46 -13.39 -6.01 5.66
C THR A 46 -11.91 -5.98 5.30
N PHE A 47 -11.59 -6.09 4.01
CA PHE A 47 -10.20 -6.01 3.55
C PHE A 47 -9.62 -4.60 3.75
N ALA A 48 -10.41 -3.56 3.49
CA ALA A 48 -10.01 -2.16 3.71
C ALA A 48 -9.70 -1.86 5.19
N THR A 49 -10.38 -2.53 6.12
CA THR A 49 -10.08 -2.44 7.56
C THR A 49 -8.63 -2.82 7.83
N TRP A 50 -8.23 -4.01 7.39
CA TRP A 50 -6.89 -4.52 7.63
C TRP A 50 -5.81 -3.80 6.81
N ALA A 51 -6.12 -3.42 5.57
CA ALA A 51 -5.25 -2.58 4.77
C ALA A 51 -5.02 -1.21 5.44
N SER A 52 -6.07 -0.61 6.02
CA SER A 52 -5.95 0.66 6.76
C SER A 52 -5.24 0.50 8.10
N ALA A 53 -5.40 -0.65 8.78
CA ALA A 53 -4.65 -0.96 10.00
C ALA A 53 -3.15 -1.05 9.71
N GLN A 54 -2.77 -1.73 8.63
CA GLN A 54 -1.40 -1.78 8.12
C GLN A 54 -0.90 -0.39 7.72
N ALA A 55 -1.68 0.37 6.96
CA ALA A 55 -1.33 1.74 6.61
C ALA A 55 -1.07 2.58 7.87
N GLY A 56 -1.81 2.33 8.95
CA GLY A 56 -1.61 2.98 10.24
C GLY A 56 -0.23 2.74 10.85
N ILE A 57 0.35 1.54 10.71
CA ILE A 57 1.72 1.23 11.16
C ILE A 57 2.70 2.13 10.43
N THR A 58 2.57 2.22 9.10
CA THR A 58 3.43 3.05 8.24
C THR A 58 3.25 4.56 8.49
N ILE A 59 2.01 5.02 8.69
CA ILE A 59 1.73 6.43 8.99
C ILE A 59 2.36 6.85 10.33
N ARG A 60 2.41 5.95 11.32
CA ARG A 60 3.08 6.18 12.61
C ARG A 60 4.60 6.05 12.54
N GLY A 61 5.15 5.53 11.43
CA GLY A 61 6.59 5.34 11.22
C GLY A 61 7.18 4.11 11.91
N GLU A 62 6.36 3.25 12.50
CA GLU A 62 6.80 2.13 13.35
C GLU A 62 7.60 1.07 12.57
N ASP A 63 7.24 0.83 11.33
CA ASP A 63 7.92 -0.07 10.40
C ASP A 63 9.06 0.62 9.65
N LEU A 64 8.91 1.91 9.34
CA LEU A 64 9.90 2.70 8.61
C LEU A 64 11.14 3.03 9.44
N GLU A 65 11.02 3.21 10.75
CA GLU A 65 12.16 3.37 11.64
C GLU A 65 13.02 2.09 11.67
N ARG A 66 12.36 0.93 11.77
CA ARG A 66 13.04 -0.37 11.69
C ARG A 66 13.66 -0.57 10.33
N ALA A 67 12.97 -0.17 9.25
CA ALA A 67 13.50 -0.23 7.90
C ALA A 67 14.80 0.59 7.76
N ALA A 68 14.85 1.78 8.34
CA ALA A 68 16.05 2.62 8.33
C ALA A 68 17.22 1.96 9.09
N ASP A 69 16.95 1.34 10.25
CA ASP A 69 17.96 0.59 11.01
C ASP A 69 18.46 -0.63 10.23
N ASP A 70 17.55 -1.38 9.63
CA ASP A 70 17.86 -2.57 8.82
C ASP A 70 18.78 -2.22 7.64
N VAL A 71 18.50 -1.11 6.94
CA VAL A 71 19.33 -0.61 5.83
C VAL A 71 20.76 -0.35 6.27
N LEU A 72 20.96 0.34 7.39
CA LEU A 72 22.29 0.61 7.92
C LEU A 72 23.03 -0.67 8.37
N GLY A 73 22.28 -1.71 8.75
CA GLY A 73 22.81 -3.03 9.09
C GLY A 73 23.18 -3.90 7.89
N ARG A 74 22.77 -3.56 6.66
CA ARG A 74 23.07 -4.35 5.46
C ARG A 74 24.56 -4.41 5.18
N ALA A 75 25.04 -5.59 4.80
CA ALA A 75 26.47 -5.84 4.57
C ALA A 75 27.06 -4.90 3.50
N GLU A 76 26.28 -4.59 2.45
CA GLU A 76 26.69 -3.68 1.39
C GLU A 76 26.88 -2.25 1.89
N VAL A 77 25.93 -1.74 2.67
CA VAL A 77 26.00 -0.40 3.29
C VAL A 77 27.17 -0.35 4.28
N ARG A 78 27.32 -1.36 5.14
CA ARG A 78 28.43 -1.44 6.10
C ARG A 78 29.79 -1.43 5.40
N ALA A 79 29.96 -2.19 4.32
CA ALA A 79 31.19 -2.19 3.53
C ALA A 79 31.47 -0.82 2.88
N ALA A 80 30.43 -0.13 2.41
CA ALA A 80 30.56 1.22 1.86
C ALA A 80 30.93 2.26 2.95
N VAL A 81 30.36 2.16 4.14
CA VAL A 81 30.73 2.98 5.31
C VAL A 81 32.19 2.76 5.69
N GLU A 82 32.65 1.51 5.75
CA GLU A 82 34.06 1.18 5.99
C GLU A 82 34.99 1.75 4.90
N GLY A 83 34.56 1.71 3.65
CA GLY A 83 35.27 2.34 2.52
C GLY A 83 35.42 3.85 2.69
N LEU A 84 34.35 4.52 3.11
CA LEU A 84 34.36 5.96 3.37
C LEU A 84 35.22 6.31 4.59
N ALA A 85 35.10 5.56 5.68
CA ALA A 85 35.88 5.73 6.90
C ALA A 85 37.40 5.63 6.63
N ARG A 86 37.83 4.68 5.77
CA ARG A 86 39.22 4.56 5.32
C ARG A 86 39.73 5.81 4.60
N GLN A 87 38.90 6.46 3.77
CA GLN A 87 39.30 7.69 3.08
C GLN A 87 39.45 8.89 4.03
N LEU A 88 38.76 8.86 5.16
CA LEU A 88 38.79 9.92 6.17
C LEU A 88 39.79 9.64 7.31
N ALA A 89 40.41 8.46 7.33
CA ALA A 89 41.18 7.97 8.47
C ALA A 89 40.40 8.09 9.80
N ALA A 90 39.11 7.72 9.76
CA ALA A 90 38.18 7.83 10.89
C ALA A 90 37.60 6.46 11.28
N ASP A 91 37.05 6.37 12.49
CA ASP A 91 36.32 5.19 12.95
C ASP A 91 34.90 5.13 12.35
N ALA A 92 34.49 3.96 11.90
CA ALA A 92 33.20 3.77 11.23
C ALA A 92 31.97 3.96 12.14
N GLY A 93 32.12 3.70 13.45
CA GLY A 93 31.01 3.75 14.43
C GLY A 93 30.41 5.15 14.61
N PRO A 94 31.20 6.16 15.04
CA PRO A 94 30.74 7.54 15.18
C PRO A 94 30.27 8.16 13.84
N LEU A 95 30.83 7.69 12.73
CA LEU A 95 30.44 8.09 11.39
C LEU A 95 28.98 7.72 11.12
N LEU A 96 28.56 6.49 11.44
CA LEU A 96 27.22 5.96 11.17
C LEU A 96 26.08 6.87 11.66
N ALA A 97 26.20 7.42 12.88
CA ALA A 97 25.20 8.33 13.45
C ALA A 97 25.08 9.64 12.63
N THR A 98 26.22 10.19 12.22
CA THR A 98 26.29 11.39 11.35
C THR A 98 25.76 11.08 9.94
N LEU A 99 25.97 9.85 9.47
CA LEU A 99 25.54 9.41 8.14
C LEU A 99 24.02 9.26 8.05
N ARG A 100 23.33 8.74 9.08
CA ARG A 100 21.88 8.52 9.03
C ARG A 100 21.11 9.80 8.65
N GLU A 101 21.41 10.90 9.31
CA GLU A 101 20.78 12.20 9.07
C GLU A 101 21.20 12.77 7.70
N ALA A 102 22.51 12.73 7.39
CA ALA A 102 23.05 13.28 6.15
C ALA A 102 22.58 12.53 4.89
N LEU A 103 22.31 11.23 5.00
CA LEU A 103 21.78 10.41 3.91
C LEU A 103 20.30 10.68 3.65
N GLY A 104 19.59 11.37 4.55
CA GLY A 104 18.18 11.69 4.36
C GLY A 104 17.26 10.46 4.37
N ILE A 105 17.68 9.37 5.02
CA ILE A 105 16.88 8.14 5.17
C ILE A 105 15.54 8.47 5.84
N ASP A 106 15.57 9.25 6.92
CA ASP A 106 14.37 9.67 7.64
C ASP A 106 13.46 10.58 6.79
N ALA A 107 14.02 11.30 5.82
CA ALA A 107 13.21 12.11 4.91
C ALA A 107 12.51 11.24 3.86
N ALA A 108 13.17 10.18 3.37
CA ALA A 108 12.58 9.21 2.45
C ALA A 108 11.43 8.43 3.13
N THR A 109 11.63 7.99 4.37
CA THR A 109 10.57 7.33 5.15
C THR A 109 9.38 8.26 5.40
N ARG A 110 9.62 9.52 5.79
CA ARG A 110 8.52 10.51 5.93
C ARG A 110 7.73 10.72 4.63
N ARG A 111 8.40 10.72 3.47
CA ARG A 111 7.71 10.80 2.16
C ARG A 111 6.82 9.57 1.91
N ALA A 112 7.32 8.37 2.19
CA ALA A 112 6.54 7.15 2.08
C ALA A 112 5.31 7.16 3.02
N SER A 113 5.51 7.54 4.29
CA SER A 113 4.42 7.73 5.27
C SER A 113 3.36 8.72 4.79
N ALA A 114 3.77 9.88 4.27
CA ALA A 114 2.85 10.88 3.73
C ALA A 114 2.08 10.39 2.50
N ALA A 115 2.73 9.67 1.58
CA ALA A 115 2.08 9.07 0.41
C ALA A 115 1.04 8.02 0.81
N VAL A 116 1.36 7.15 1.76
CA VAL A 116 0.41 6.16 2.31
C VAL A 116 -0.78 6.84 3.01
N ALA A 117 -0.52 7.89 3.82
CA ALA A 117 -1.57 8.66 4.47
C ALA A 117 -2.53 9.33 3.48
N ALA A 118 -1.98 9.87 2.39
CA ALA A 118 -2.75 10.50 1.32
C ALA A 118 -3.58 9.47 0.53
N GLY A 119 -2.97 8.34 0.18
CA GLY A 119 -3.64 7.24 -0.51
C GLY A 119 -4.81 6.67 0.30
N ASN A 120 -4.60 6.34 1.57
CA ASN A 120 -5.66 5.79 2.42
C ASN A 120 -6.81 6.80 2.62
N LEU A 121 -6.50 8.08 2.81
CA LEU A 121 -7.51 9.14 2.87
C LEU A 121 -8.30 9.25 1.57
N LYS A 122 -7.62 9.25 0.41
CA LYS A 122 -8.25 9.36 -0.91
C LYS A 122 -9.28 8.26 -1.16
N VAL A 123 -8.95 7.02 -0.76
CA VAL A 123 -9.87 5.89 -0.86
C VAL A 123 -11.03 6.03 0.11
N PHE A 124 -10.75 6.36 1.38
CA PHE A 124 -11.78 6.49 2.40
C PHE A 124 -12.82 7.58 2.08
N ALA A 125 -12.35 8.75 1.67
CA ALA A 125 -13.19 9.90 1.36
C ALA A 125 -14.14 9.68 0.17
N GLU A 126 -13.83 8.73 -0.72
CA GLU A 126 -14.73 8.31 -1.79
C GLU A 126 -15.46 7.01 -1.43
N ILE A 127 -14.73 5.90 -1.38
CA ILE A 127 -15.34 4.57 -1.33
C ILE A 127 -16.01 4.35 0.03
N GLY A 128 -15.36 4.72 1.13
CA GLY A 128 -15.96 4.65 2.47
C GLY A 128 -17.25 5.49 2.55
N ARG A 129 -17.22 6.68 1.95
CA ARG A 129 -18.38 7.58 1.84
C ARG A 129 -19.53 6.99 1.03
N GLU A 130 -19.24 6.34 -0.10
CA GLU A 130 -20.26 5.69 -0.93
C GLU A 130 -20.86 4.46 -0.25
N PHE A 131 -20.08 3.69 0.51
CA PHE A 131 -20.63 2.61 1.35
C PHE A 131 -21.58 3.17 2.42
N ALA A 132 -21.20 4.24 3.13
CA ALA A 132 -22.08 4.89 4.10
C ALA A 132 -23.37 5.40 3.44
N ARG A 133 -23.27 6.02 2.26
CA ARG A 133 -24.44 6.50 1.49
C ARG A 133 -25.34 5.34 1.04
N TRP A 134 -24.78 4.25 0.52
CA TRP A 134 -25.56 3.08 0.08
C TRP A 134 -26.28 2.39 1.23
N LEU A 135 -25.56 2.19 2.34
CA LEU A 135 -26.11 1.52 3.53
C LEU A 135 -27.26 2.31 4.18
N ALA A 136 -27.23 3.65 4.09
CA ALA A 136 -28.29 4.51 4.59
C ALA A 136 -29.59 4.43 3.77
N GLN A 137 -29.55 3.89 2.55
CA GLN A 137 -30.71 3.77 1.67
C GLN A 137 -31.42 2.40 1.84
N PRO A 138 -32.75 2.33 1.62
CA PRO A 138 -33.46 1.06 1.47
C PRO A 138 -32.81 0.15 0.40
N ARG A 139 -33.05 -1.16 0.47
CA ARG A 139 -32.44 -2.12 -0.47
C ARG A 139 -32.90 -1.89 -1.90
N GLU A 140 -34.18 -1.56 -2.04
CA GLU A 140 -34.90 -1.30 -3.28
C GLU A 140 -34.39 -0.04 -3.99
N ALA A 141 -33.72 0.86 -3.27
CA ALA A 141 -33.17 2.11 -3.82
C ALA A 141 -31.74 1.94 -4.38
N THR A 142 -31.20 0.72 -4.46
CA THR A 142 -29.84 0.48 -4.95
C THR A 142 -29.65 0.98 -6.38
N ASP A 143 -30.60 0.75 -7.29
CA ASP A 143 -30.45 1.21 -8.68
C ASP A 143 -30.40 2.74 -8.79
N ALA A 144 -31.31 3.43 -8.10
CA ALA A 144 -31.29 4.90 -8.03
C ALA A 144 -29.99 5.44 -7.38
N PHE A 145 -29.47 4.75 -6.36
CA PHE A 145 -28.18 5.07 -5.76
C PHE A 145 -27.02 4.94 -6.78
N CYS A 146 -27.02 3.86 -7.57
CA CYS A 146 -26.01 3.55 -8.57
C CYS A 146 -26.07 4.54 -9.75
N ASP A 147 -27.26 4.92 -10.19
CA ASP A 147 -27.48 5.87 -11.28
C ASP A 147 -27.04 7.30 -10.89
N ALA A 148 -27.00 7.60 -9.59
CA ALA A 148 -26.49 8.86 -9.07
C ALA A 148 -24.95 8.91 -8.93
N LEU A 149 -24.23 7.79 -9.14
CA LEU A 149 -22.77 7.78 -9.16
C LEU A 149 -22.24 8.45 -10.43
N ARG A 150 -21.01 8.99 -10.38
CA ARG A 150 -20.40 9.65 -11.54
C ARG A 150 -20.24 8.65 -12.69
N ALA A 151 -20.78 9.00 -13.86
CA ALA A 151 -20.65 8.16 -15.06
C ALA A 151 -19.19 8.04 -15.54
N GLY A 152 -18.88 6.94 -16.22
CA GLY A 152 -17.57 6.69 -16.83
C GLY A 152 -16.65 5.74 -16.05
N GLU A 153 -15.50 5.46 -16.65
CA GLU A 153 -14.46 4.60 -16.09
C GLU A 153 -13.65 5.33 -14.99
N PRO A 154 -13.10 4.62 -14.00
CA PRO A 154 -12.03 5.18 -13.18
C PRO A 154 -10.83 5.60 -14.05
N PRO A 155 -10.02 6.58 -13.62
CA PRO A 155 -10.04 7.19 -12.29
C PRO A 155 -11.06 8.33 -12.04
N GLU A 156 -11.71 8.85 -13.07
CA GLU A 156 -12.61 10.01 -12.99
C GLU A 156 -14.07 9.61 -12.71
N GLY A 157 -14.54 8.56 -13.38
CA GLY A 157 -15.87 7.99 -13.24
C GLY A 157 -15.95 6.89 -12.18
N GLN A 158 -17.18 6.44 -11.91
CA GLN A 158 -17.53 5.49 -10.85
C GLN A 158 -18.36 4.31 -11.38
N ARG A 159 -18.27 3.99 -12.68
CA ARG A 159 -19.05 2.87 -13.25
C ARG A 159 -18.75 1.55 -12.53
N LEU A 160 -17.49 1.26 -12.23
CA LEU A 160 -17.12 0.04 -11.50
C LEU A 160 -17.72 0.00 -10.09
N LEU A 161 -17.83 1.14 -9.40
CA LEU A 161 -18.54 1.21 -8.12
C LEU A 161 -20.03 0.95 -8.29
N ALA A 162 -20.68 1.52 -9.32
CA ALA A 162 -22.08 1.25 -9.61
C ALA A 162 -22.34 -0.24 -9.85
N ASP A 163 -21.49 -0.88 -10.65
CA ASP A 163 -21.58 -2.33 -10.90
C ASP A 163 -21.32 -3.15 -9.62
N ALA A 164 -20.38 -2.70 -8.77
CA ALA A 164 -20.11 -3.34 -7.49
C ALA A 164 -21.31 -3.29 -6.54
N PHE A 165 -21.94 -2.13 -6.39
CA PHE A 165 -23.11 -1.97 -5.51
C PHE A 165 -24.34 -2.73 -6.02
N ARG A 166 -24.54 -2.84 -7.35
CA ARG A 166 -25.54 -3.76 -7.93
C ARG A 166 -25.24 -5.22 -7.62
N SER A 167 -23.96 -5.60 -7.63
CA SER A 167 -23.52 -6.95 -7.25
C SER A 167 -23.75 -7.23 -5.76
N TYR A 168 -23.44 -6.28 -4.87
CA TYR A 168 -23.80 -6.39 -3.44
C TYR A 168 -25.30 -6.50 -3.22
N ALA A 169 -26.12 -5.73 -3.94
CA ALA A 169 -27.58 -5.86 -3.87
C ALA A 169 -28.07 -7.23 -4.38
N SER A 170 -27.45 -7.76 -5.43
CA SER A 170 -27.73 -9.11 -5.93
C SER A 170 -27.35 -10.19 -4.91
N ALA A 171 -26.22 -10.03 -4.21
CA ALA A 171 -25.83 -10.92 -3.11
C ALA A 171 -26.87 -10.90 -1.98
N CYS A 172 -27.41 -9.72 -1.64
CA CYS A 172 -28.45 -9.57 -0.64
C CYS A 172 -29.76 -10.31 -0.98
N ALA A 173 -30.04 -10.52 -2.27
CA ALA A 173 -31.23 -11.20 -2.77
C ALA A 173 -31.00 -12.67 -3.13
N ALA A 174 -29.75 -13.15 -3.09
CA ALA A 174 -29.39 -14.51 -3.46
C ALA A 174 -29.98 -15.55 -2.51
N THR A 175 -30.58 -16.59 -3.08
CA THR A 175 -31.27 -17.67 -2.36
C THR A 175 -30.35 -18.83 -1.96
N ASP A 176 -29.19 -18.95 -2.59
CA ASP A 176 -28.17 -19.96 -2.29
C ASP A 176 -26.80 -19.33 -1.99
N ASP A 177 -25.96 -20.10 -1.31
CA ASP A 177 -24.66 -19.64 -0.80
C ASP A 177 -23.64 -19.42 -1.93
N VAL A 178 -23.75 -20.18 -3.03
CA VAL A 178 -22.84 -20.05 -4.19
C VAL A 178 -23.08 -18.73 -4.90
N ALA A 179 -24.33 -18.46 -5.30
CA ALA A 179 -24.70 -17.21 -5.95
C ALA A 179 -24.37 -16.00 -5.07
N ARG A 180 -24.55 -16.13 -3.76
CA ARG A 180 -24.19 -15.07 -2.80
C ARG A 180 -22.70 -14.81 -2.74
N ALA A 181 -21.89 -15.85 -2.58
CA ALA A 181 -20.44 -15.73 -2.51
C ALA A 181 -19.87 -15.16 -3.83
N GLU A 182 -20.37 -15.61 -4.98
CA GLU A 182 -19.94 -15.12 -6.29
C GLU A 182 -20.26 -13.63 -6.49
N GLN A 183 -21.46 -13.19 -6.07
CA GLN A 183 -21.82 -11.77 -6.13
C GLN A 183 -21.02 -10.92 -5.14
N LEU A 184 -20.78 -11.40 -3.92
CA LEU A 184 -19.91 -10.69 -2.98
C LEU A 184 -18.48 -10.56 -3.51
N LEU A 185 -17.91 -11.64 -4.06
CA LEU A 185 -16.58 -11.60 -4.66
C LEU A 185 -16.54 -10.64 -5.85
N LEU A 186 -17.53 -10.69 -6.75
CA LEU A 186 -17.62 -9.77 -7.88
C LEU A 186 -17.66 -8.31 -7.41
N GLY A 187 -18.53 -7.99 -6.44
CA GLY A 187 -18.59 -6.67 -5.81
C GLY A 187 -17.24 -6.24 -5.23
N ASN A 188 -16.60 -7.12 -4.45
CA ASN A 188 -15.28 -6.85 -3.86
C ASN A 188 -14.22 -6.52 -4.92
N LEU A 189 -14.15 -7.31 -6.00
CA LEU A 189 -13.15 -7.14 -7.06
C LEU A 189 -13.41 -5.90 -7.91
N LEU A 190 -14.67 -5.54 -8.15
CA LEU A 190 -15.01 -4.31 -8.85
C LEU A 190 -14.64 -3.06 -8.04
N VAL A 191 -14.90 -3.06 -6.72
CA VAL A 191 -14.42 -1.99 -5.83
C VAL A 191 -12.88 -1.97 -5.82
N GLY A 192 -12.24 -3.13 -5.68
CA GLY A 192 -10.78 -3.24 -5.71
C GLY A 192 -10.17 -2.70 -7.01
N LEU A 193 -10.73 -3.04 -8.16
CA LEU A 193 -10.25 -2.53 -9.46
C LEU A 193 -10.44 -1.02 -9.58
N HIS A 194 -11.57 -0.47 -9.12
CA HIS A 194 -11.80 0.97 -9.05
C HIS A 194 -10.75 1.66 -8.18
N GLU A 195 -10.59 1.18 -6.96
CA GLU A 195 -9.64 1.67 -5.96
C GLU A 195 -8.20 1.66 -6.52
N GLN A 196 -7.75 0.52 -7.02
CA GLN A 196 -6.37 0.30 -7.45
C GLN A 196 -6.02 1.06 -8.73
N THR A 197 -7.00 1.32 -9.60
CA THR A 197 -6.84 2.21 -10.77
C THR A 197 -6.65 3.66 -10.30
N ARG A 198 -7.45 4.11 -9.32
CA ARG A 198 -7.36 5.48 -8.78
C ARG A 198 -6.11 5.72 -7.94
N LEU A 199 -5.62 4.71 -7.24
CA LEU A 199 -4.44 4.79 -6.39
C LEU A 199 -3.11 4.69 -7.13
N GLN A 200 -3.11 4.43 -8.44
CA GLN A 200 -1.87 4.25 -9.21
C GLN A 200 -0.83 5.37 -8.97
N PRO A 201 -1.19 6.68 -8.97
CA PRO A 201 -0.22 7.74 -8.71
C PRO A 201 0.37 7.69 -7.30
N GLU A 202 -0.46 7.44 -6.28
CA GLU A 202 -0.02 7.38 -4.88
C GLU A 202 0.83 6.14 -4.59
N ILE A 203 0.48 4.99 -5.18
CA ILE A 203 1.27 3.75 -5.08
C ILE A 203 2.64 3.96 -5.73
N SER A 204 2.67 4.48 -6.96
CA SER A 204 3.94 4.82 -7.62
C SER A 204 4.75 5.80 -6.77
N ALA A 205 4.14 6.87 -6.24
CA ALA A 205 4.85 7.84 -5.39
C ALA A 205 5.37 7.25 -4.06
N ALA A 206 4.65 6.30 -3.45
CA ALA A 206 5.10 5.62 -2.22
C ALA A 206 6.26 4.65 -2.50
N MET A 207 6.18 3.89 -3.60
CA MET A 207 7.24 2.98 -4.05
C MET A 207 8.48 3.75 -4.55
N ASP A 208 8.25 4.87 -5.21
CA ASP A 208 9.24 5.80 -5.72
C ASP A 208 9.53 6.93 -4.72
N ALA A 209 9.24 6.77 -3.43
CA ALA A 209 9.59 7.72 -2.38
C ALA A 209 11.12 7.81 -2.30
N ALA A 210 11.69 8.56 -3.24
CA ALA A 210 13.01 8.29 -3.74
C ALA A 210 14.04 8.75 -2.74
N PHE A 211 15.08 7.94 -2.57
CA PHE A 211 16.34 8.42 -2.02
C PHE A 211 16.96 9.40 -3.02
N ASP A 212 17.03 10.68 -2.66
CA ASP A 212 17.72 11.68 -3.47
C ASP A 212 19.23 11.52 -3.26
N ALA A 213 19.85 10.73 -4.13
CA ALA A 213 21.27 10.42 -4.03
C ALA A 213 22.16 11.66 -4.18
N GLU A 214 21.75 12.66 -4.95
CA GLU A 214 22.54 13.87 -5.15
C GLU A 214 22.47 14.78 -3.92
N ALA A 215 21.27 15.01 -3.37
CA ALA A 215 21.10 15.75 -2.13
C ALA A 215 21.76 15.03 -0.95
N ALA A 216 21.60 13.70 -0.84
CA ALA A 216 22.25 12.88 0.17
C ALA A 216 23.77 12.99 0.08
N ARG A 217 24.34 12.92 -1.13
CA ARG A 217 25.77 13.09 -1.36
C ARG A 217 26.25 14.49 -0.95
N ALA A 218 25.50 15.53 -1.29
CA ALA A 218 25.84 16.91 -0.93
C ALA A 218 25.82 17.11 0.59
N ALA A 219 24.78 16.63 1.26
CA ALA A 219 24.64 16.67 2.72
C ALA A 219 25.72 15.84 3.42
N LEU A 220 26.01 14.64 2.90
CA LEU A 220 27.10 13.79 3.34
C LEU A 220 28.43 14.53 3.31
N LEU A 221 28.83 15.06 2.15
CA LEU A 221 30.09 15.80 2.05
C LEU A 221 30.09 17.06 2.92
N ALA A 222 28.94 17.71 3.11
CA ALA A 222 28.79 18.85 4.00
C ALA A 222 29.04 18.51 5.47
N ALA A 223 28.58 17.34 5.91
CA ALA A 223 28.79 16.83 7.26
C ALA A 223 30.24 16.37 7.51
N LEU A 224 30.88 15.78 6.49
CA LEU A 224 32.23 15.21 6.63
C LEU A 224 33.37 16.23 6.51
N LEU A 225 33.16 17.32 5.76
CA LEU A 225 34.24 18.25 5.41
C LEU A 225 33.84 19.70 5.72
N PRO A 226 34.72 20.50 6.33
CA PRO A 226 34.53 21.94 6.43
C PRO A 226 34.38 22.61 5.05
N SER A 227 33.63 23.72 4.99
CA SER A 227 33.38 24.51 3.77
C SER A 227 34.62 24.78 2.89
N PRO A 228 35.77 25.24 3.43
CA PRO A 228 36.95 25.51 2.59
C PRO A 228 37.50 24.23 1.93
N TRP A 229 37.45 23.10 2.64
CA TRP A 229 37.99 21.83 2.15
C TRP A 229 37.08 21.22 1.07
N ARG A 230 35.76 21.39 1.20
CA ARG A 230 34.81 21.00 0.14
C ARG A 230 35.06 21.75 -1.17
N ARG A 231 35.33 23.06 -1.09
CA ARG A 231 35.61 23.90 -2.27
C ARG A 231 36.93 23.49 -2.93
N ALA A 232 37.98 23.29 -2.13
CA ALA A 232 39.28 22.84 -2.62
C ALA A 232 39.19 21.47 -3.31
N ARG A 233 38.49 20.51 -2.67
CA ARG A 233 38.20 19.19 -3.22
C ARG A 233 37.48 19.27 -4.58
N ALA A 234 36.39 20.03 -4.64
CA ALA A 234 35.60 20.19 -5.87
C ALA A 234 36.41 20.85 -6.99
N TRP A 235 37.23 21.86 -6.66
CA TRP A 235 38.14 22.48 -7.62
C TRP A 235 39.17 21.48 -8.16
N LEU A 236 39.77 20.68 -7.28
CA LEU A 236 40.78 19.68 -7.66
C LEU A 236 40.18 18.58 -8.55
N ALA A 237 39.00 18.06 -8.21
CA ALA A 237 38.28 17.07 -9.02
C ALA A 237 38.01 17.60 -10.44
N ARG A 238 37.56 18.86 -10.56
CA ARG A 238 37.33 19.52 -11.86
C ARG A 238 38.63 19.70 -12.65
N ARG A 239 39.73 20.07 -11.99
CA ARG A 239 41.05 20.23 -12.64
C ARG A 239 41.63 18.92 -13.15
N LEU A 240 41.43 17.83 -12.41
CA LEU A 240 41.92 16.50 -12.79
C LEU A 240 40.98 15.79 -13.78
N GLY A 241 39.78 16.31 -14.02
CA GLY A 241 38.77 15.69 -14.90
C GLY A 241 38.26 14.33 -14.40
N ARG A 242 38.44 14.02 -13.11
CA ARG A 242 38.04 12.74 -12.51
C ARG A 242 37.60 12.90 -11.05
N PRO A 243 36.69 12.05 -10.53
CA PRO A 243 36.33 12.05 -9.12
C PRO A 243 37.54 11.68 -8.25
N LEU A 244 37.61 12.26 -7.04
CA LEU A 244 38.63 11.89 -6.05
C LEU A 244 38.21 10.62 -5.30
N PRO A 245 39.14 9.93 -4.61
CA PRO A 245 38.81 8.71 -3.86
C PRO A 245 37.66 8.88 -2.86
N LEU A 246 37.60 10.03 -2.18
CA LEU A 246 36.49 10.38 -1.28
C LEU A 246 35.16 10.56 -2.01
N ASP A 247 35.17 11.11 -3.23
CA ASP A 247 33.97 11.23 -4.06
C ASP A 247 33.45 9.84 -4.43
N VAL A 248 34.33 8.95 -4.90
CA VAL A 248 33.98 7.57 -5.25
C VAL A 248 33.42 6.81 -4.04
N ALA A 249 34.02 6.98 -2.85
CA ALA A 249 33.53 6.35 -1.63
C ALA A 249 32.17 6.90 -1.18
N ALA A 250 31.95 8.22 -1.29
CA ALA A 250 30.67 8.85 -0.98
C ALA A 250 29.57 8.39 -1.95
N ASP A 251 29.89 8.29 -3.25
CA ASP A 251 28.99 7.80 -4.29
C ASP A 251 28.61 6.34 -4.05
N ALA A 252 29.59 5.47 -3.75
CA ALA A 252 29.35 4.07 -3.43
C ALA A 252 28.43 3.89 -2.20
N LEU A 253 28.58 4.74 -1.17
CA LEU A 253 27.69 4.73 -0.01
C LEU A 253 26.27 5.16 -0.37
N CYS A 254 26.10 6.28 -1.09
CA CYS A 254 24.79 6.76 -1.50
C CYS A 254 24.06 5.72 -2.37
N ASP A 255 24.81 5.05 -3.25
CA ASP A 255 24.30 3.99 -4.12
C ASP A 255 23.88 2.74 -3.35
N ALA A 256 24.69 2.28 -2.39
CA ALA A 256 24.36 1.15 -1.53
C ALA A 256 23.10 1.46 -0.69
N VAL A 257 23.03 2.63 -0.08
CA VAL A 257 21.88 3.07 0.72
C VAL A 257 20.63 3.17 -0.14
N ARG A 258 20.72 3.75 -1.34
CA ARG A 258 19.61 3.83 -2.30
C ARG A 258 19.04 2.46 -2.66
N ARG A 259 19.92 1.49 -2.97
CA ARG A 259 19.52 0.12 -3.33
C ARG A 259 18.83 -0.56 -2.15
N GLU A 260 19.48 -0.59 -1.00
CA GLU A 260 18.98 -1.29 0.18
C GLU A 260 17.71 -0.63 0.73
N LEU A 261 17.63 0.70 0.75
CA LEU A 261 16.43 1.42 1.17
C LEU A 261 15.24 1.10 0.27
N ARG A 262 15.45 1.01 -1.06
CA ARG A 262 14.39 0.60 -1.98
C ARG A 262 13.89 -0.81 -1.65
N VAL A 263 14.80 -1.76 -1.39
CA VAL A 263 14.42 -3.14 -1.04
C VAL A 263 13.62 -3.17 0.26
N VAL A 264 14.13 -2.54 1.32
CA VAL A 264 13.49 -2.60 2.65
C VAL A 264 12.16 -1.84 2.67
N LEU A 265 12.07 -0.66 2.04
CA LEU A 265 10.80 0.06 1.89
C LEU A 265 9.79 -0.76 1.08
N THR A 266 10.23 -1.40 -0.01
CA THR A 266 9.37 -2.29 -0.82
C THR A 266 8.86 -3.45 0.03
N GLU A 267 9.72 -4.17 0.74
CA GLU A 267 9.31 -5.28 1.62
C GLU A 267 8.33 -4.84 2.70
N THR A 268 8.53 -3.65 3.26
CA THR A 268 7.67 -3.06 4.28
C THR A 268 6.29 -2.72 3.72
N LEU A 269 6.23 -1.98 2.60
CA LEU A 269 4.99 -1.60 1.94
C LEU A 269 4.25 -2.81 1.32
N MET A 270 4.98 -3.87 0.94
CA MET A 270 4.44 -5.11 0.40
C MET A 270 4.09 -6.15 1.47
N THR A 271 3.69 -5.69 2.65
CA THR A 271 3.27 -6.54 3.76
C THR A 271 1.93 -6.08 4.29
N ILE A 272 1.01 -7.01 4.51
CA ILE A 272 -0.25 -6.76 5.20
C ILE A 272 -0.40 -7.77 6.35
N HIS A 273 -0.69 -7.25 7.54
CA HIS A 273 -1.02 -8.06 8.70
C HIS A 273 -2.53 -8.32 8.71
N LEU A 274 -2.89 -9.60 8.69
CA LEU A 274 -4.26 -10.08 8.83
C LEU A 274 -4.36 -10.87 10.15
N PRO A 275 -5.58 -11.06 10.70
CA PRO A 275 -5.82 -11.96 11.82
C PRO A 275 -5.17 -13.32 11.63
N GLY A 276 -4.20 -13.63 12.49
CA GLY A 276 -3.50 -14.91 12.47
C GLY A 276 -2.54 -15.13 11.29
N ALA A 277 -2.28 -14.15 10.43
CA ALA A 277 -1.29 -14.30 9.37
C ALA A 277 -0.62 -12.99 8.94
N VAL A 278 0.63 -13.11 8.48
CA VAL A 278 1.33 -12.05 7.76
C VAL A 278 1.37 -12.41 6.29
N VAL A 279 0.75 -11.59 5.45
CA VAL A 279 0.71 -11.78 4.01
C VAL A 279 1.74 -10.86 3.38
N ARG A 280 2.66 -11.45 2.61
CA ARG A 280 3.68 -10.73 1.85
C ARG A 280 3.21 -10.69 0.40
N LEU A 281 2.97 -9.49 -0.14
CA LEU A 281 2.37 -9.30 -1.46
C LEU A 281 3.25 -9.86 -2.59
N GLY A 282 4.56 -9.95 -2.38
CA GLY A 282 5.53 -10.56 -3.30
C GLY A 282 5.65 -12.08 -3.21
N ARG A 283 4.79 -12.74 -2.43
CA ARG A 283 4.72 -14.20 -2.35
C ARG A 283 3.30 -14.65 -2.66
N ASP A 284 3.17 -15.87 -3.17
CA ASP A 284 1.87 -16.45 -3.45
C ASP A 284 0.93 -16.42 -2.24
N VAL A 285 -0.33 -16.06 -2.50
CA VAL A 285 -1.41 -16.12 -1.51
C VAL A 285 -1.52 -17.54 -0.98
N ARG A 286 -1.64 -17.68 0.34
CA ARG A 286 -1.84 -18.97 0.99
C ARG A 286 -3.29 -19.14 1.37
N GLY A 287 -3.86 -20.29 1.00
CA GLY A 287 -5.24 -20.65 1.32
C GLY A 287 -5.79 -21.64 0.29
N ALA A 288 -7.00 -22.13 0.57
CA ALA A 288 -7.80 -22.87 -0.39
C ALA A 288 -9.02 -22.02 -0.74
N TYR A 289 -9.51 -22.13 -1.97
CA TYR A 289 -10.80 -21.52 -2.32
C TYR A 289 -11.92 -22.21 -1.56
N PRO A 290 -12.87 -21.45 -0.99
CA PRO A 290 -14.07 -22.04 -0.41
C PRO A 290 -14.87 -22.77 -1.50
N PRO A 291 -15.64 -23.82 -1.15
CA PRO A 291 -16.38 -24.63 -2.12
C PRO A 291 -17.21 -23.79 -3.10
N GLU A 292 -17.84 -22.74 -2.60
CA GLU A 292 -18.70 -21.79 -3.31
C GLU A 292 -17.96 -21.01 -4.41
N LEU A 293 -16.65 -20.80 -4.24
CA LEU A 293 -15.83 -20.02 -5.16
C LEU A 293 -14.81 -20.87 -5.91
N ARG A 294 -14.83 -22.20 -5.78
CA ARG A 294 -13.85 -23.07 -6.45
C ARG A 294 -14.03 -23.09 -7.96
N ALA A 295 -15.28 -23.09 -8.44
CA ALA A 295 -15.61 -23.10 -9.86
C ALA A 295 -16.73 -22.07 -10.15
N PRO A 296 -16.38 -20.76 -10.23
CA PRO A 296 -17.37 -19.71 -10.41
C PRO A 296 -18.21 -19.89 -11.67
N SER A 297 -19.52 -19.77 -11.53
CA SER A 297 -20.51 -19.94 -12.61
C SER A 297 -21.08 -18.61 -13.12
N LEU A 298 -21.14 -17.58 -12.28
CA LEU A 298 -21.59 -16.23 -12.63
C LEU A 298 -20.78 -15.66 -13.80
N PRO A 299 -21.40 -15.39 -14.97
CA PRO A 299 -20.67 -14.96 -16.17
C PRO A 299 -19.83 -13.70 -15.96
N ALA A 300 -20.39 -12.70 -15.27
CA ALA A 300 -19.70 -11.44 -14.99
C ALA A 300 -18.43 -11.64 -14.13
N LEU A 301 -18.49 -12.52 -13.13
CA LEU A 301 -17.34 -12.88 -12.31
C LEU A 301 -16.28 -13.63 -13.11
N ARG A 302 -16.68 -14.59 -13.94
CA ARG A 302 -15.74 -15.31 -14.83
C ARG A 302 -15.04 -14.36 -15.80
N THR A 303 -15.78 -13.42 -16.38
CA THR A 303 -15.21 -12.40 -17.27
C THR A 303 -14.21 -11.53 -16.53
N LEU A 304 -14.53 -11.06 -15.32
CA LEU A 304 -13.60 -10.26 -14.53
C LEU A 304 -12.35 -11.06 -14.16
N LEU A 305 -12.50 -12.28 -13.62
CA LEU A 305 -11.37 -13.16 -13.27
C LEU A 305 -10.48 -13.42 -14.48
N SER A 306 -11.04 -13.69 -15.67
CA SER A 306 -10.22 -13.88 -16.88
C SER A 306 -9.33 -12.69 -17.27
N ARG A 307 -9.62 -11.49 -16.74
CA ARG A 307 -8.84 -10.27 -16.97
C ARG A 307 -7.83 -9.96 -15.88
N VAL A 308 -8.08 -10.40 -14.64
CA VAL A 308 -7.26 -10.01 -13.48
C VAL A 308 -6.56 -11.19 -12.82
N ASP A 309 -7.09 -12.40 -12.90
CA ASP A 309 -6.55 -13.61 -12.30
C ASP A 309 -5.63 -14.34 -13.30
N HIS A 310 -4.32 -14.29 -13.00
CA HIS A 310 -3.27 -14.95 -13.77
C HIS A 310 -2.97 -16.38 -13.27
N ALA A 311 -3.64 -16.82 -12.21
CA ALA A 311 -3.42 -18.08 -11.52
C ALA A 311 -4.73 -18.92 -11.40
N PRO A 312 -5.38 -19.26 -12.53
CA PRO A 312 -6.75 -19.82 -12.53
C PRO A 312 -6.85 -21.24 -11.92
N GLN A 313 -5.72 -21.91 -11.70
CA GLN A 313 -5.65 -23.28 -11.17
C GLN A 313 -5.40 -23.32 -9.64
N GLY A 314 -5.30 -22.15 -8.99
CA GLY A 314 -4.93 -22.02 -7.59
C GLY A 314 -3.93 -20.88 -7.39
N PRO A 315 -3.70 -20.42 -6.15
CA PRO A 315 -2.97 -19.19 -5.89
C PRO A 315 -1.46 -19.25 -6.19
N ALA A 316 -0.95 -20.32 -6.79
CA ALA A 316 0.44 -20.43 -7.20
C ALA A 316 0.74 -19.46 -8.35
N GLY A 317 1.79 -18.65 -8.22
CA GLY A 317 2.12 -17.58 -9.15
C GLY A 317 1.34 -16.27 -8.94
N SER A 318 0.60 -16.14 -7.83
CA SER A 318 -0.14 -14.91 -7.49
C SER A 318 0.72 -13.80 -6.90
N GLY A 319 1.96 -14.10 -6.48
CA GLY A 319 2.88 -13.10 -5.93
C GLY A 319 3.20 -11.98 -6.92
N ALA A 320 3.03 -10.73 -6.49
CA ALA A 320 3.36 -9.55 -7.29
C ALA A 320 4.84 -9.18 -7.11
N VAL A 321 5.64 -9.25 -8.16
CA VAL A 321 7.06 -8.84 -8.12
C VAL A 321 7.17 -7.32 -8.19
N ASP A 322 6.29 -6.67 -8.94
CA ASP A 322 6.21 -5.22 -9.07
C ASP A 322 4.83 -4.73 -8.63
N TRP A 323 4.76 -4.23 -7.39
CA TRP A 323 3.53 -3.65 -6.86
C TRP A 323 3.11 -2.37 -7.59
N SER A 324 3.96 -1.73 -8.40
CA SER A 324 3.52 -0.59 -9.23
C SER A 324 2.73 -1.02 -10.46
N SER A 325 2.81 -2.31 -10.87
CA SER A 325 2.01 -2.88 -11.95
C SER A 325 0.59 -3.18 -11.49
N LEU A 326 -0.39 -2.45 -12.05
CA LEU A 326 -1.81 -2.67 -11.75
C LEU A 326 -2.24 -4.11 -12.01
N ASP A 327 -1.73 -4.72 -13.09
CA ASP A 327 -2.05 -6.08 -13.49
C ASP A 327 -1.61 -7.11 -12.43
N GLN A 328 -0.35 -7.01 -11.96
CA GLN A 328 0.16 -7.90 -10.91
C GLN A 328 -0.57 -7.66 -9.58
N ARG A 329 -0.84 -6.39 -9.22
CA ARG A 329 -1.60 -6.07 -8.00
C ARG A 329 -2.99 -6.68 -8.01
N MET A 330 -3.71 -6.51 -9.12
CA MET A 330 -5.08 -7.00 -9.24
C MET A 330 -5.14 -8.53 -9.23
N GLY A 331 -4.17 -9.22 -9.82
CA GLY A 331 -4.06 -10.68 -9.69
C GLY A 331 -3.84 -11.14 -8.27
N PHE A 332 -2.93 -10.49 -7.54
CA PHE A 332 -2.76 -10.78 -6.12
C PHE A 332 -4.03 -10.54 -5.30
N ILE A 333 -4.70 -9.39 -5.51
CA ILE A 333 -5.92 -9.02 -4.79
C ILE A 333 -7.06 -9.99 -5.11
N ALA A 334 -7.19 -10.43 -6.35
CA ALA A 334 -8.20 -11.41 -6.75
C ALA A 334 -8.05 -12.72 -5.96
N GLU A 335 -6.82 -13.22 -5.89
CA GLU A 335 -6.50 -14.44 -5.16
C GLU A 335 -6.67 -14.29 -3.65
N LEU A 336 -6.25 -13.15 -3.09
CA LEU A 336 -6.45 -12.85 -1.68
C LEU A 336 -7.92 -12.83 -1.33
N PHE A 337 -8.73 -12.05 -2.05
CA PHE A 337 -10.16 -11.91 -1.77
C PHE A 337 -10.90 -13.24 -1.90
N ARG A 338 -10.53 -14.07 -2.88
CA ARG A 338 -11.13 -15.38 -3.09
C ARG A 338 -10.74 -16.40 -2.01
N CYS A 339 -9.44 -16.50 -1.67
CA CYS A 339 -8.94 -17.42 -0.65
C CYS A 339 -9.43 -17.07 0.77
N TRP A 340 -9.66 -15.78 1.03
CA TRP A 340 -9.99 -15.27 2.37
C TRP A 340 -11.47 -14.89 2.52
N HIS A 341 -12.29 -15.15 1.50
CA HIS A 341 -13.69 -14.73 1.45
C HIS A 341 -14.53 -15.14 2.67
N LEU A 342 -14.38 -16.37 3.17
CA LEU A 342 -15.20 -16.92 4.26
C LEU A 342 -14.46 -17.02 5.60
N ARG A 343 -13.34 -16.31 5.77
CA ARG A 343 -12.57 -16.33 7.03
C ARG A 343 -13.21 -15.42 8.07
N ALA A 344 -13.85 -16.03 9.07
CA ALA A 344 -14.55 -15.31 10.12
C ALA A 344 -13.61 -14.41 10.95
N GLU A 345 -12.33 -14.77 11.04
CA GLU A 345 -11.31 -14.01 11.77
C GLU A 345 -11.15 -12.60 11.20
N LEU A 346 -11.42 -12.40 9.90
CA LEU A 346 -11.37 -11.08 9.28
C LEU A 346 -12.41 -10.09 9.81
N MET A 347 -13.47 -10.58 10.45
CA MET A 347 -14.52 -9.76 11.05
C MET A 347 -14.19 -9.34 12.49
N ALA A 348 -13.05 -9.77 13.04
CA ALA A 348 -12.58 -9.33 14.35
C ALA A 348 -12.28 -7.82 14.35
N GLU A 349 -12.28 -7.22 15.55
CA GLU A 349 -11.87 -5.84 15.72
C GLU A 349 -10.34 -5.71 15.43
N PRO A 350 -9.92 -4.72 14.63
CA PRO A 350 -8.54 -4.57 14.15
C PRO A 350 -7.52 -4.01 15.14
#